data_AF-A0AAX3ZUI4-F1
#
_entry.id   AF-A0AAX3ZUI4-F1
#
_cell.length_a   1.000
_cell.length_b   1.000
_cell.length_c   1.000
_cell.angle_alpha   90.00
_cell.angle_beta   90.00
_cell.angle_gamma   90.00
#
_symmetry.space_group_name_H-M   'P 1'
#
loop_
_entity.id
_entity.type
_entity.pdbx_description
1 polymer ?
#
loop_
_entity_poly.entity_id
_entity_poly.type
_entity_poly.pdbx_seq_one_letter_code
_entity_poly.pdbx_strand_id
1 'polypeptide(L)'
;MTRTMVAPGDDVRPGRVLVEISGRPVFALRGAVPVYRDLRTGVRGGDVTQLRRALAIEGFTSTGDAEGVFGPATARAVAAFYGRLGYRPRLHEETGTAMVPTSELVFLSSFPARLEAMNAQVGGPVEADLLTLSAGELTVRGTVAPHEHGLLRKKQKVRIHSETTGLTTTGTVYSLDSGTALPAASADGGAGSDTAPASRGTGTTGSAPPDGGPGILVRPDKPLPAALAGRGVRLTVEAASSDGPVLTVPVSAVSGSADGTTTVTVLEPGGNRRRVEVRTGSTGDGLVEVAAIGSARLGAAEAVVVGLRTDREQAP
;
A
#
# COMPACT_ATOMS: atom_id res chain seq x y z
N MET A 1 9.12 10.28 30.55
CA MET A 1 10.08 9.56 29.67
C MET A 1 11.48 10.16 29.80
N THR A 2 12.55 9.39 29.63
CA THR A 2 13.93 9.88 29.89
C THR A 2 14.74 10.16 28.61
N ARG A 3 14.56 9.39 27.53
CA ARG A 3 15.30 9.60 26.27
C ARG A 3 14.59 8.99 25.05
N THR A 4 14.70 9.63 23.89
CA THR A 4 14.20 9.13 22.60
C THR A 4 15.33 8.52 21.77
N MET A 5 15.08 7.40 21.08
CA MET A 5 16.03 6.75 20.17
C MET A 5 15.58 6.72 18.69
N VAL A 6 14.33 7.08 18.42
CA VAL A 6 13.71 7.15 17.09
C VAL A 6 12.83 8.40 16.98
N ALA A 7 12.85 9.06 15.83
CA ALA A 7 11.98 10.20 15.54
C ALA A 7 10.76 9.79 14.68
N PRO A 8 9.65 10.55 14.72
CA PRO A 8 8.58 10.36 13.76
C PRO A 8 9.10 10.39 12.33
N GLY A 9 8.70 9.41 11.53
CA GLY A 9 9.17 9.17 10.17
C GLY A 9 10.25 8.09 10.05
N ASP A 10 10.93 7.71 11.14
CA ASP A 10 12.01 6.71 11.13
C ASP A 10 11.49 5.27 10.94
N ASP A 11 12.30 4.47 10.25
CA ASP A 11 12.13 3.02 10.17
C ASP A 11 12.64 2.34 11.45
N VAL A 12 11.75 1.61 12.09
CA VAL A 12 12.02 0.70 13.19
C VAL A 12 12.39 -0.67 12.63
N ARG A 13 13.53 -1.21 13.07
CA ARG A 13 14.00 -2.57 12.78
C ARG A 13 13.78 -3.47 14.00
N PRO A 14 13.73 -4.80 13.82
CA PRO A 14 13.72 -5.72 14.96
C PRO A 14 14.95 -5.45 15.84
N GLY A 15 14.76 -5.53 17.16
CA GLY A 15 15.81 -5.30 18.15
C GLY A 15 16.11 -3.84 18.48
N ARG A 16 15.49 -2.87 17.78
CA ARG A 16 15.75 -1.44 18.02
C ARG A 16 15.06 -0.94 19.29
N VAL A 17 15.81 -0.19 20.09
CA VAL A 17 15.26 0.61 21.20
C VAL A 17 14.48 1.78 20.62
N LEU A 18 13.24 1.95 21.07
CA LEU A 18 12.34 3.03 20.67
C LEU A 18 12.50 4.23 21.61
N VAL A 19 12.42 3.94 22.90
CA VAL A 19 12.35 4.94 23.95
C VAL A 19 12.97 4.40 25.23
N GLU A 20 13.49 5.29 26.08
CA GLU A 20 13.84 4.99 27.45
C GLU A 20 12.85 5.60 28.43
N ILE A 21 12.34 4.78 29.34
CA ILE A 21 11.46 5.19 30.44
C ILE A 21 12.16 4.89 31.75
N SER A 22 12.51 5.94 32.50
CA SER A 22 13.22 5.82 33.78
C SER A 22 14.55 5.04 33.65
N GLY A 23 15.28 5.31 32.56
CA GLY A 23 16.55 4.63 32.23
C GLY A 23 16.41 3.18 31.76
N ARG A 24 15.19 2.71 31.46
CA ARG A 24 14.91 1.35 30.99
C ARG A 24 14.48 1.36 29.52
N PRO A 25 15.00 0.44 28.69
CA PRO A 25 14.71 0.44 27.27
C PRO A 25 13.32 -0.13 27.02
N VAL A 26 12.59 0.48 26.09
CA VAL A 26 11.46 -0.14 25.40
C VAL A 26 11.91 -0.43 23.98
N PHE A 27 11.97 -1.71 23.61
CA PHE A 27 12.44 -2.15 22.29
C PHE A 27 11.39 -2.97 21.55
N ALA A 28 11.50 -2.97 20.23
CA ALA A 28 10.57 -3.68 19.34
C ALA A 28 11.17 -5.00 18.85
N LEU A 29 10.41 -6.09 18.96
CA LEU A 29 10.77 -7.39 18.38
C LEU A 29 9.65 -7.90 17.47
N ARG A 30 9.98 -8.85 16.59
CA ARG A 30 8.98 -9.51 15.74
C ARG A 30 8.10 -10.46 16.56
N GLY A 31 6.79 -10.26 16.49
CA GLY A 31 5.80 -11.11 17.14
C GLY A 31 4.39 -10.74 16.74
N ALA A 32 3.49 -11.71 16.75
CA ALA A 32 2.08 -11.50 16.41
C ALA A 32 1.19 -11.34 17.64
N VAL A 33 1.64 -11.84 18.79
CA VAL A 33 0.90 -11.81 20.05
C VAL A 33 1.43 -10.68 20.93
N PRO A 34 0.60 -9.76 21.43
CA PRO A 34 1.04 -8.75 22.38
C PRO A 34 1.64 -9.36 23.65
N VAL A 35 2.57 -8.66 24.30
CA VAL A 35 3.05 -9.05 25.64
C VAL A 35 1.99 -8.67 26.65
N TYR A 36 1.57 -9.61 27.49
CA TYR A 36 0.57 -9.39 28.55
C TYR A 36 1.06 -9.79 29.95
N ARG A 37 2.32 -10.24 30.06
CA ARG A 37 2.97 -10.64 31.30
C ARG A 37 4.48 -10.63 31.17
N ASP A 38 5.17 -10.60 32.30
CA ASP A 38 6.62 -10.64 32.35
C ASP A 38 7.15 -12.03 31.92
N LEU A 39 8.15 -12.03 31.05
CA LEU A 39 8.78 -13.24 30.51
C LEU A 39 10.01 -13.57 31.35
N ARG A 40 9.92 -14.65 32.12
CA ARG A 40 10.91 -15.08 33.10
C ARG A 40 11.08 -16.59 33.13
N THR A 41 12.14 -17.07 33.76
CA THR A 41 12.40 -18.50 33.89
C THR A 41 11.21 -19.25 34.49
N GLY A 42 10.84 -20.38 33.89
CA GLY A 42 9.70 -21.22 34.29
C GLY A 42 8.40 -20.94 33.52
N VAL A 43 8.29 -19.78 32.86
CA VAL A 43 7.12 -19.43 32.04
C VAL A 43 7.09 -20.25 30.74
N ARG A 44 5.88 -20.60 30.30
CA ARG A 44 5.63 -21.32 29.04
C ARG A 44 4.51 -20.67 28.25
N GLY A 45 4.61 -20.67 26.91
CA GLY A 45 3.55 -20.17 26.04
C GLY A 45 4.03 -19.67 24.68
N GLY A 46 3.07 -19.22 23.86
CA GLY A 46 3.35 -18.65 22.54
C GLY A 46 4.15 -17.35 22.58
N ASP A 47 4.00 -16.57 23.65
CA ASP A 47 4.79 -15.38 23.98
C ASP A 47 6.29 -15.69 24.15
N VAL A 48 6.60 -16.80 24.81
CA VAL A 48 7.97 -17.31 24.95
C VAL A 48 8.51 -17.83 23.61
N THR A 49 7.69 -18.58 22.86
CA THR A 49 8.09 -19.08 21.53
C THR A 49 8.44 -17.94 20.59
N GLN A 50 7.60 -16.89 20.53
CA GLN A 50 7.88 -15.73 19.67
C GLN A 50 9.09 -14.91 20.18
N LEU A 51 9.27 -14.74 21.50
CA LEU A 51 10.46 -14.07 22.04
C LEU A 51 11.73 -14.79 21.60
N ARG A 52 11.79 -16.11 21.81
CA ARG A 52 12.95 -16.93 21.43
C ARG A 52 13.22 -16.87 19.93
N ARG A 53 12.18 -16.91 19.11
CA ARG A 53 12.30 -16.77 17.66
C ARG A 53 12.84 -15.39 17.26
N ALA A 54 12.33 -14.32 17.88
CA ALA A 54 12.79 -12.97 17.62
C ALA A 54 14.25 -12.78 18.05
N LEU A 55 14.63 -13.26 19.24
CA LEU A 55 16.01 -13.23 19.71
C LEU A 55 16.95 -14.03 18.79
N ALA A 56 16.51 -15.18 18.28
CA ALA A 56 17.29 -15.97 17.32
C ALA A 56 17.53 -15.22 16.00
N ILE A 57 16.55 -14.44 15.51
CA ILE A 57 16.71 -13.56 14.33
C ILE A 57 17.78 -12.48 14.61
N GLU A 58 17.82 -11.96 15.84
CA GLU A 58 18.84 -11.02 16.30
C GLU A 58 20.20 -11.69 16.60
N GLY A 59 20.33 -13.00 16.40
CA GLY A 59 21.56 -13.77 16.62
C GLY A 59 21.73 -14.33 18.04
N PHE A 60 20.73 -14.16 18.91
CA PHE A 60 20.74 -14.66 20.30
C PHE A 60 19.93 -15.95 20.41
N THR A 61 20.60 -17.09 20.20
CA THR A 61 19.97 -18.40 20.26
C THR A 61 19.89 -18.95 21.69
N SER A 62 18.84 -19.72 21.96
CA SER A 62 18.56 -20.31 23.27
C SER A 62 18.57 -21.85 23.20
N THR A 63 19.59 -22.43 22.56
CA THR A 63 19.72 -23.89 22.40
C THR A 63 19.85 -24.55 23.79
N GLY A 64 18.99 -25.55 24.05
CA GLY A 64 18.97 -26.29 25.33
C GLY A 64 17.66 -26.17 26.13
N ASP A 65 16.82 -25.18 25.83
CA ASP A 65 15.50 -25.09 26.45
C ASP A 65 14.43 -25.78 25.59
N ALA A 66 13.51 -26.52 26.22
CA ALA A 66 12.34 -27.12 25.55
C ALA A 66 11.51 -26.06 24.81
N GLU A 67 10.84 -26.45 23.73
CA GLU A 67 10.05 -25.53 22.90
C GLU A 67 8.98 -24.80 23.72
N GLY A 68 8.85 -23.49 23.51
CA GLY A 68 7.90 -22.65 24.23
C GLY A 68 8.16 -22.49 25.73
N VAL A 69 9.32 -22.94 26.24
CA VAL A 69 9.72 -22.78 27.64
C VAL A 69 10.80 -21.72 27.78
N PHE A 70 10.65 -20.83 28.76
CA PHE A 70 11.69 -19.87 29.13
C PHE A 70 12.58 -20.55 30.17
N GLY A 71 13.70 -21.11 29.72
CA GLY A 71 14.68 -21.75 30.58
C GLY A 71 15.97 -20.93 30.74
N PRO A 72 17.01 -21.54 31.32
CA PRO A 72 18.30 -20.89 31.52
C PRO A 72 18.99 -20.48 30.21
N ALA A 73 18.78 -21.19 29.09
CA ALA A 73 19.36 -20.79 27.81
C ALA A 73 18.70 -19.52 27.27
N THR A 74 17.38 -19.41 27.40
CA THR A 74 16.61 -18.21 27.03
C THR A 74 17.00 -17.02 27.89
N ALA A 75 17.17 -17.22 29.21
CA ALA A 75 17.65 -16.17 30.10
C ALA A 75 19.03 -15.64 29.68
N ARG A 76 19.97 -16.51 29.30
CA ARG A 76 21.29 -16.09 28.78
C ARG A 76 21.18 -15.32 27.47
N ALA A 77 20.33 -15.77 26.55
CA ALA A 77 20.06 -15.06 25.30
C ALA A 77 19.50 -13.66 25.55
N VAL A 78 18.55 -13.53 26.47
CA VAL A 78 18.00 -12.23 26.91
C VAL A 78 19.10 -11.36 27.51
N ALA A 79 19.93 -11.88 28.42
CA ALA A 79 21.01 -11.11 29.02
C ALA A 79 22.02 -10.59 27.98
N ALA A 80 22.39 -11.43 27.01
CA ALA A 80 23.27 -11.07 25.91
C ALA A 80 22.62 -10.00 25.00
N PHE A 81 21.32 -10.13 24.70
CA PHE A 81 20.58 -9.15 23.91
C PHE A 81 20.52 -7.77 24.61
N TYR A 82 20.18 -7.72 25.90
CA TYR A 82 20.22 -6.47 26.67
C TYR A 82 21.63 -5.88 26.70
N GLY A 83 22.66 -6.72 26.86
CA GLY A 83 24.06 -6.30 26.81
C GLY A 83 24.45 -5.69 25.46
N ARG A 84 23.98 -6.26 24.34
CA ARG A 84 24.15 -5.71 22.99
C ARG A 84 23.53 -4.33 22.84
N LEU A 85 22.40 -4.09 23.51
CA LEU A 85 21.74 -2.78 23.54
C LEU A 85 22.39 -1.79 24.53
N GLY A 86 23.35 -2.22 25.35
CA GLY A 86 24.00 -1.40 26.36
C GLY A 86 23.28 -1.35 27.72
N TYR A 87 22.32 -2.25 27.96
CA TYR A 87 21.52 -2.28 29.19
C TYR A 87 21.82 -3.51 30.04
N ARG A 88 21.47 -3.43 31.33
CA ARG A 88 21.39 -4.58 32.22
C ARG A 88 19.94 -5.08 32.26
N PRO A 89 19.67 -6.37 32.05
CA PRO A 89 18.32 -6.91 32.18
C PRO A 89 17.88 -6.88 33.65
N ARG A 90 16.57 -6.90 33.90
CA ARG A 90 16.07 -7.28 35.24
C ARG A 90 16.36 -8.74 35.50
N LEU A 91 16.57 -9.06 36.77
CA LEU A 91 16.70 -10.43 37.22
C LEU A 91 15.40 -10.88 37.87
N HIS A 92 15.03 -12.13 37.63
CA HIS A 92 13.97 -12.79 38.35
C HIS A 92 14.44 -13.09 39.77
N GLU A 93 13.73 -12.58 40.78
CA GLU A 93 14.16 -12.64 42.17
C GLU A 93 14.43 -14.06 42.66
N GLU A 94 13.60 -15.03 42.27
CA GLU A 94 13.73 -16.42 42.74
C GLU A 94 14.91 -17.16 42.12
N THR A 95 15.22 -16.90 40.85
CA THR A 95 16.21 -17.69 40.08
C THR A 95 17.51 -16.94 39.79
N GLY A 96 17.55 -15.62 40.02
CA GLY A 96 18.70 -14.76 39.68
C GLY A 96 18.97 -14.65 38.18
N THR A 97 18.07 -15.13 37.33
CA THR A 97 18.23 -15.16 35.87
C THR A 97 17.58 -13.96 35.20
N ALA A 98 18.08 -13.55 34.03
CA ALA A 98 17.50 -12.44 33.29
C ALA A 98 16.05 -12.70 32.86
N MET A 99 15.23 -11.65 32.93
CA MET A 99 13.83 -11.62 32.50
C MET A 99 13.56 -10.42 31.58
N VAL A 100 12.43 -10.46 30.88
CA VAL A 100 11.90 -9.35 30.08
C VAL A 100 10.58 -8.88 30.67
N PRO A 101 10.55 -7.70 31.31
CA PRO A 101 9.31 -7.11 31.78
C PRO A 101 8.38 -6.73 30.63
N THR A 102 7.08 -6.80 30.87
CA THR A 102 6.03 -6.41 29.91
C THR A 102 6.19 -4.96 29.45
N SER A 103 6.69 -4.10 30.33
CA SER A 103 6.90 -2.67 30.08
C SER A 103 8.11 -2.34 29.20
N GLU A 104 8.95 -3.32 28.86
CA GLU A 104 10.21 -3.10 28.12
C GLU A 104 10.18 -3.68 26.70
N LEU A 105 9.11 -4.39 26.33
CA LEU A 105 9.02 -5.13 25.08
C LEU A 105 7.71 -4.82 24.34
N VAL A 106 7.83 -4.48 23.06
CA VAL A 106 6.71 -4.38 22.13
C VAL A 106 6.89 -5.40 21.00
N PHE A 107 5.87 -6.20 20.73
CA PHE A 107 5.85 -7.07 19.55
C PHE A 107 5.16 -6.40 18.37
N LEU A 108 5.84 -6.37 17.23
CA LEU A 108 5.29 -5.89 15.97
C LEU A 108 5.17 -7.06 14.99
N SER A 109 4.04 -7.11 14.27
CA SER A 109 3.68 -8.20 13.36
C SER A 109 4.63 -8.31 12.16
N SER A 110 5.19 -7.17 11.74
CA SER A 110 6.05 -7.06 10.57
C SER A 110 7.06 -5.92 10.74
N PHE A 111 8.13 -6.00 9.94
CA PHE A 111 9.21 -5.03 9.89
C PHE A 111 9.64 -4.80 8.44
N PRO A 112 10.18 -3.61 8.10
CA PRO A 112 10.34 -2.45 8.97
C PRO A 112 8.98 -1.84 9.35
N ALA A 113 8.85 -1.39 10.60
CA ALA A 113 7.71 -0.62 11.05
C ALA A 113 8.07 0.87 11.03
N ARG A 114 7.10 1.76 10.93
CA ARG A 114 7.34 3.21 10.92
C ARG A 114 6.80 3.85 12.18
N LEU A 115 7.58 4.74 12.77
CA LEU A 115 7.08 5.61 13.83
C LEU A 115 6.28 6.75 13.20
N GLU A 116 4.97 6.78 13.43
CA GLU A 116 4.09 7.82 12.88
C GLU A 116 4.05 9.04 13.80
N ALA A 117 3.88 8.79 15.10
CA ALA A 117 3.78 9.84 16.09
C ALA A 117 4.51 9.44 17.37
N MET A 118 5.08 10.46 18.02
CA MET A 118 5.66 10.35 19.34
C MET A 118 5.01 11.41 20.21
N ASN A 119 4.07 10.99 21.04
CA ASN A 119 3.30 11.88 21.90
C ASN A 119 3.96 12.04 23.29
N ALA A 120 5.08 11.35 23.52
CA ALA A 120 5.85 11.44 24.74
C ALA A 120 6.90 12.57 24.68
N GLN A 121 6.86 13.49 25.65
CA GLN A 121 7.88 14.51 25.81
C GLN A 121 9.00 14.03 26.75
N VAL A 122 10.27 14.27 26.38
CA VAL A 122 11.42 13.96 27.25
C VAL A 122 11.31 14.78 28.53
N GLY A 123 11.44 14.14 29.69
CA GLY A 123 11.28 14.76 31.02
C GLY A 123 9.83 14.89 31.50
N GLY A 124 8.83 14.64 30.64
CA GLY A 124 7.41 14.72 30.99
C GLY A 124 6.83 13.43 31.62
N PRO A 125 5.66 13.52 32.26
CA PRO A 125 4.90 12.35 32.71
C PRO A 125 4.53 11.44 31.51
N VAL A 126 4.33 10.16 31.79
CA VAL A 126 3.97 9.15 30.78
C VAL A 126 2.45 9.08 30.71
N GLU A 127 1.86 9.72 29.71
CA GLU A 127 0.42 9.63 29.42
C GLU A 127 0.11 8.39 28.55
N ALA A 128 -1.17 8.05 28.39
CA ALA A 128 -1.59 7.00 27.47
C ALA A 128 -1.16 7.34 26.02
N ASP A 129 -0.88 6.32 25.20
CA ASP A 129 -0.47 6.44 23.80
C ASP A 129 0.85 7.20 23.54
N LEU A 130 1.95 6.65 24.05
CA LEU A 130 3.31 7.24 23.91
C LEU A 130 3.83 7.28 22.47
N LEU A 131 3.53 6.24 21.70
CA LEU A 131 4.07 6.00 20.37
C LEU A 131 2.97 5.43 19.48
N THR A 132 2.85 5.96 18.26
CA THR A 132 2.04 5.37 17.21
C THR A 132 2.98 4.72 16.20
N LEU A 133 2.87 3.40 16.06
CA LEU A 133 3.68 2.62 15.13
C LEU A 133 2.78 2.01 14.06
N SER A 134 3.15 2.19 12.80
CA SER A 134 2.57 1.47 11.67
C SER A 134 3.46 0.31 11.30
N ALA A 135 2.91 -0.91 11.28
CA ALA A 135 3.60 -2.10 10.81
C ALA A 135 2.73 -2.82 9.79
N GLY A 136 3.28 -3.16 8.63
CA GLY A 136 2.55 -3.93 7.62
C GLY A 136 3.18 -3.87 6.24
N GLU A 137 2.56 -4.61 5.31
CA GLU A 137 2.85 -4.43 3.89
C GLU A 137 2.25 -3.11 3.41
N LEU A 138 3.03 -2.36 2.64
CA LEU A 138 2.52 -1.15 2.00
C LEU A 138 1.41 -1.52 1.00
N THR A 139 0.29 -0.81 1.10
CA THR A 139 -0.78 -0.85 0.11
C THR A 139 -0.79 0.46 -0.68
N VAL A 140 -1.29 0.42 -1.90
CA VAL A 140 -1.40 1.62 -2.73
C VAL A 140 -2.86 2.01 -2.84
N ARG A 141 -3.19 3.23 -2.43
CA ARG A 141 -4.51 3.82 -2.63
C ARG A 141 -4.46 4.71 -3.86
N GLY A 142 -5.38 4.51 -4.78
CA GLY A 142 -5.56 5.34 -5.98
C GLY A 142 -6.93 5.97 -6.00
N THR A 143 -7.06 7.08 -6.71
CA THR A 143 -8.35 7.69 -7.07
C THR A 143 -8.60 7.42 -8.55
N VAL A 144 -9.84 7.12 -8.91
CA VAL A 144 -10.24 6.80 -10.29
C VAL A 144 -11.38 7.72 -10.69
N ALA A 145 -11.44 8.11 -11.97
CA ALA A 145 -12.53 8.94 -12.45
C ALA A 145 -13.86 8.16 -12.40
N PRO A 146 -15.01 8.80 -12.10
CA PRO A 146 -16.29 8.09 -11.96
C PRO A 146 -16.68 7.22 -13.17
N HIS A 147 -16.35 7.64 -14.39
CA HIS A 147 -16.64 6.89 -15.61
C HIS A 147 -15.70 5.68 -15.82
N GLU A 148 -14.49 5.73 -15.27
CA GLU A 148 -13.52 4.62 -15.33
C GLU A 148 -13.79 3.57 -14.23
N HIS A 149 -14.41 3.97 -13.12
CA HIS A 149 -14.71 3.07 -12.00
C HIS A 149 -15.55 1.86 -12.43
N GLY A 150 -16.51 2.06 -13.34
CA GLY A 150 -17.34 0.99 -13.91
C GLY A 150 -16.57 -0.03 -14.76
N LEU A 151 -15.34 0.29 -15.18
CA LEU A 151 -14.46 -0.60 -15.96
C LEU A 151 -13.56 -1.45 -15.05
N LEU A 152 -13.42 -1.08 -13.79
CA LEU A 152 -12.55 -1.79 -12.86
C LEU A 152 -13.26 -2.99 -12.23
N ARG A 153 -12.50 -4.02 -11.93
CA ARG A 153 -12.99 -5.24 -11.25
C ARG A 153 -12.05 -5.62 -10.12
N LYS A 154 -12.61 -6.16 -9.03
CA LYS A 154 -11.80 -6.81 -8.00
C LYS A 154 -10.96 -7.91 -8.66
N LYS A 155 -9.72 -8.08 -8.18
CA LYS A 155 -8.71 -9.01 -8.70
C LYS A 155 -8.08 -8.66 -10.05
N GLN A 156 -8.39 -7.51 -10.66
CA GLN A 156 -7.63 -7.04 -11.83
C GLN A 156 -6.16 -6.81 -11.48
N LYS A 157 -5.29 -7.09 -12.45
CA LYS A 157 -3.86 -6.80 -12.34
C LYS A 157 -3.60 -5.33 -12.62
N VAL A 158 -2.74 -4.75 -11.79
CA VAL A 158 -2.34 -3.35 -11.85
C VAL A 158 -0.83 -3.28 -11.93
N ARG A 159 -0.31 -2.44 -12.81
CA ARG A 159 1.10 -2.08 -12.82
C ARG A 159 1.31 -0.87 -11.94
N ILE A 160 2.23 -0.98 -10.98
CA ILE A 160 2.62 0.08 -10.06
C ILE A 160 3.99 0.56 -10.51
N HIS A 161 4.11 1.85 -10.83
CA HIS A 161 5.36 2.48 -11.22
C HIS A 161 5.68 3.66 -10.30
N SER A 162 6.89 3.68 -9.75
CA SER A 162 7.40 4.81 -8.97
C SER A 162 8.44 5.57 -9.79
N GLU A 163 8.15 6.83 -10.10
CA GLU A 163 9.08 7.70 -10.82
C GLU A 163 10.31 8.06 -9.95
N THR A 164 10.14 8.15 -8.62
CA THR A 164 11.22 8.51 -7.69
C THR A 164 12.30 7.43 -7.58
N THR A 165 11.91 6.16 -7.63
CA THR A 165 12.85 5.04 -7.46
C THR A 165 13.11 4.27 -8.76
N GLY A 166 12.36 4.54 -9.83
CA GLY A 166 12.34 3.75 -11.06
C GLY A 166 11.73 2.35 -10.89
N LEU A 167 11.20 2.03 -9.71
CA LEU A 167 10.66 0.70 -9.41
C LEU A 167 9.36 0.47 -10.20
N THR A 168 9.30 -0.67 -10.88
CA THR A 168 8.07 -1.17 -11.51
C THR A 168 7.73 -2.53 -10.92
N THR A 169 6.51 -2.68 -10.39
CA THR A 169 5.99 -3.95 -9.87
C THR A 169 4.53 -4.14 -10.27
N THR A 170 4.03 -5.35 -10.11
CA THR A 170 2.61 -5.65 -10.25
C THR A 170 1.92 -5.67 -8.90
N GLY A 171 0.61 -5.45 -8.95
CA GLY A 171 -0.29 -5.61 -7.83
C GLY A 171 -1.66 -6.03 -8.32
N THR A 172 -2.56 -6.20 -7.37
CA THR A 172 -3.92 -6.69 -7.62
C THR A 172 -4.92 -5.74 -6.96
N VAL A 173 -5.98 -5.36 -7.69
CA VAL A 173 -7.07 -4.55 -7.14
C VAL A 173 -7.78 -5.35 -6.05
N TYR A 174 -7.66 -4.91 -4.80
CA TYR A 174 -8.26 -5.57 -3.64
C TYR A 174 -9.65 -5.02 -3.35
N SER A 175 -9.82 -3.69 -3.40
CA SER A 175 -11.11 -3.02 -3.20
C SER A 175 -11.34 -1.94 -4.24
N LEU A 176 -12.59 -1.81 -4.68
CA LEU A 176 -13.10 -0.70 -5.49
C LEU A 176 -13.89 0.31 -4.65
N ASP A 177 -14.05 0.01 -3.37
CA ASP A 177 -14.57 0.92 -2.39
C ASP A 177 -13.39 1.28 -1.50
N SER A 178 -12.80 2.43 -1.76
CA SER A 178 -11.94 3.05 -0.76
C SER A 178 -12.80 3.99 0.05
N GLY A 179 -13.74 3.41 0.79
CA GLY A 179 -14.52 4.11 1.80
C GLY A 179 -13.60 5.01 2.62
N THR A 180 -14.07 6.26 2.74
CA THR A 180 -13.53 7.37 3.53
C THR A 180 -12.05 7.70 3.32
N ALA A 181 -11.83 8.94 2.85
CA ALA A 181 -10.65 9.70 3.25
C ALA A 181 -10.27 9.31 4.69
N LEU A 182 -8.99 9.02 4.93
CA LEU A 182 -8.49 9.12 6.30
C LEU A 182 -9.05 10.44 6.85
N PRO A 183 -9.62 10.49 8.07
CA PRO A 183 -9.89 11.79 8.65
C PRO A 183 -8.58 12.57 8.50
N ALA A 184 -8.62 13.62 7.67
CA ALA A 184 -7.67 14.71 7.83
C ALA A 184 -7.69 14.96 9.33
N ALA A 185 -6.54 14.93 9.98
CA ALA A 185 -6.46 15.21 11.38
C ALA A 185 -7.14 16.56 11.60
N SER A 186 -8.41 16.52 11.99
CA SER A 186 -9.18 17.68 12.39
C SER A 186 -8.60 18.05 13.73
N ALA A 187 -7.51 18.81 13.68
CA ALA A 187 -7.28 19.80 14.70
C ALA A 187 -8.44 20.79 14.58
N ASP A 188 -9.49 20.58 15.37
CA ASP A 188 -10.06 21.66 16.17
C ASP A 188 -11.08 21.17 17.19
N GLY A 189 -10.98 21.75 18.38
CA GLY A 189 -11.83 21.48 19.54
C GLY A 189 -11.30 21.94 20.90
N GLY A 190 -10.31 22.84 20.95
CA GLY A 190 -9.89 23.53 22.17
C GLY A 190 -10.14 25.03 22.04
N ALA A 191 -11.28 25.51 22.56
CA ALA A 191 -11.61 26.92 22.60
C ALA A 191 -10.78 27.66 23.66
N GLY A 192 -10.16 28.80 23.30
CA GLY A 192 -9.54 29.70 24.28
C GLY A 192 -8.54 30.74 23.75
N SER A 193 -9.05 31.71 22.97
CA SER A 193 -8.68 33.15 22.88
C SER A 193 -7.21 33.66 22.85
N ASP A 194 -6.96 34.45 21.80
CA ASP A 194 -6.21 35.73 21.71
C ASP A 194 -4.67 35.77 21.71
N THR A 195 -4.04 35.95 20.53
CA THR A 195 -3.40 37.22 20.07
C THR A 195 -2.73 37.11 18.68
N ALA A 196 -2.55 38.26 18.02
CA ALA A 196 -2.33 38.49 16.59
C ALA A 196 -0.85 38.36 16.09
N PRO A 197 -0.48 38.76 14.84
CA PRO A 197 -0.07 37.86 13.76
C PRO A 197 1.44 37.90 13.43
N ALA A 198 2.02 36.78 12.98
CA ALA A 198 3.35 36.77 12.37
C ALA A 198 3.49 35.75 11.22
N SER A 199 3.64 36.31 10.02
CA SER A 199 4.41 35.88 8.84
C SER A 199 4.69 34.39 8.57
N ARG A 200 4.02 33.91 7.52
CA ARG A 200 4.43 32.96 6.46
C ARG A 200 5.79 32.24 6.63
N GLY A 201 5.71 30.92 6.79
CA GLY A 201 6.72 29.94 6.41
C GLY A 201 6.06 28.82 5.60
N THR A 202 6.24 28.86 4.27
CA THR A 202 5.64 27.92 3.32
C THR A 202 6.33 26.56 3.40
N GLY A 203 5.71 25.61 4.10
CA GLY A 203 6.07 24.20 4.08
C GLY A 203 5.04 23.43 3.26
N THR A 204 5.33 23.18 1.99
CA THR A 204 4.54 22.34 1.08
C THR A 204 4.46 20.91 1.62
N THR A 205 3.38 20.58 2.32
CA THR A 205 2.94 19.20 2.51
C THR A 205 2.22 18.75 1.24
N GLY A 206 2.60 17.57 0.73
CA GLY A 206 2.18 17.05 -0.55
C GLY A 206 0.66 17.13 -0.74
N SER A 207 0.26 17.79 -1.82
CA SER A 207 -1.12 18.00 -2.22
C SER A 207 -1.90 16.68 -2.16
N ALA A 208 -2.87 16.59 -1.25
CA ALA A 208 -3.99 15.69 -1.44
C ALA A 208 -4.62 16.03 -2.81
N PRO A 209 -4.88 15.04 -3.69
CA PRO A 209 -5.59 15.31 -4.93
C PRO A 209 -6.93 15.96 -4.61
N PRO A 210 -7.32 17.04 -5.31
CA PRO A 210 -8.65 17.58 -5.19
C PRO A 210 -9.65 16.54 -5.72
N ASP A 211 -10.84 16.52 -5.13
CA ASP A 211 -12.05 15.90 -5.67
C ASP A 211 -12.17 14.37 -5.59
N GLY A 212 -12.74 13.89 -4.48
CA GLY A 212 -13.99 13.10 -4.39
C GLY A 212 -14.29 11.89 -5.31
N GLY A 213 -13.35 11.43 -6.15
CA GLY A 213 -13.56 10.26 -7.00
C GLY A 213 -13.59 8.96 -6.20
N PRO A 214 -14.30 7.91 -6.67
CA PRO A 214 -14.28 6.61 -6.02
C PRO A 214 -12.86 6.06 -6.01
N GLY A 215 -12.35 5.75 -4.81
CA GLY A 215 -10.99 5.27 -4.67
C GLY A 215 -10.86 3.76 -4.87
N ILE A 216 -9.69 3.32 -5.30
CA ILE A 216 -9.30 1.91 -5.37
C ILE A 216 -8.18 1.60 -4.39
N LEU A 217 -8.19 0.39 -3.85
CA LEU A 217 -7.11 -0.15 -3.02
C LEU A 217 -6.42 -1.28 -3.78
N VAL A 218 -5.12 -1.12 -4.00
CA VAL A 218 -4.26 -2.08 -4.70
C VAL A 218 -3.30 -2.71 -3.71
N ARG A 219 -3.26 -4.05 -3.69
CA ARG A 219 -2.27 -4.83 -2.94
C ARG A 219 -1.12 -5.19 -3.88
N PRO A 220 0.12 -4.76 -3.61
CA PRO A 220 1.29 -5.19 -4.39
C PRO A 220 1.49 -6.70 -4.32
N ASP A 221 1.92 -7.32 -5.42
CA ASP A 221 2.22 -8.76 -5.45
C ASP A 221 3.59 -9.07 -4.79
N LYS A 222 4.46 -8.05 -4.70
CA LYS A 222 5.76 -8.09 -4.00
C LYS A 222 5.81 -6.95 -2.97
N PRO A 223 6.44 -7.15 -1.80
CA PRO A 223 6.60 -6.09 -0.81
C PRO A 223 7.24 -4.84 -1.42
N LEU A 224 6.58 -3.69 -1.27
CA LEU A 224 7.15 -2.41 -1.68
C LEU A 224 8.18 -1.94 -0.65
N PRO A 225 9.27 -1.29 -1.08
CA PRO A 225 10.23 -0.67 -0.17
C PRO A 225 9.58 0.39 0.73
N ALA A 226 9.96 0.43 2.01
CA ALA A 226 9.45 1.40 2.99
C ALA A 226 9.62 2.87 2.55
N ALA A 227 10.64 3.17 1.76
CA ALA A 227 10.89 4.49 1.18
C ALA A 227 9.75 5.03 0.30
N LEU A 228 8.84 4.16 -0.17
CA LEU A 228 7.65 4.55 -0.95
C LEU A 228 6.45 4.94 -0.06
N ALA A 229 6.53 4.77 1.26
CA ALA A 229 5.46 5.18 2.17
C ALA A 229 5.21 6.70 2.07
N GLY A 230 3.97 7.08 1.78
CA GLY A 230 3.57 8.48 1.59
C GLY A 230 4.08 9.12 0.28
N ARG A 231 4.64 8.33 -0.65
CA ARG A 231 5.06 8.81 -1.98
C ARG A 231 4.01 8.50 -3.03
N GLY A 232 3.91 9.37 -4.04
CA GLY A 232 3.05 9.15 -5.21
C GLY A 232 3.61 8.05 -6.11
N VAL A 233 2.71 7.24 -6.68
CA VAL A 233 3.03 6.22 -7.68
C VAL A 233 1.99 6.27 -8.80
N ARG A 234 2.40 5.93 -10.03
CA ARG A 234 1.48 5.78 -11.16
C ARG A 234 0.92 4.36 -11.16
N LEU A 235 -0.40 4.26 -11.18
CA LEU A 235 -1.13 3.00 -11.38
C LEU A 235 -1.56 2.90 -12.83
N THR A 236 -1.31 1.76 -13.47
CA THR A 236 -1.88 1.43 -14.78
C THR A 236 -2.70 0.17 -14.65
N VAL A 237 -3.99 0.28 -14.92
CA VAL A 237 -4.92 -0.85 -14.94
C VAL A 237 -5.36 -1.08 -16.38
N GLU A 238 -5.28 -2.33 -16.84
CA GLU A 238 -5.85 -2.71 -18.12
C GLU A 238 -7.34 -2.99 -17.91
N ALA A 239 -8.18 -2.07 -18.41
CA ALA A 239 -9.63 -2.08 -18.18
C ALA A 239 -10.34 -3.25 -18.87
N ALA A 240 -9.88 -3.59 -20.08
CA ALA A 240 -10.36 -4.72 -20.87
C ALA A 240 -9.25 -5.19 -21.81
N SER A 241 -9.18 -6.50 -22.00
CA SER A 241 -8.36 -7.18 -23.00
C SER A 241 -9.27 -8.20 -23.67
N SER A 242 -9.14 -8.40 -24.98
CA SER A 242 -9.90 -9.46 -25.66
C SER A 242 -9.35 -10.83 -25.26
N ASP A 243 -10.23 -11.84 -25.18
CA ASP A 243 -9.85 -13.23 -24.84
C ASP A 243 -8.93 -13.90 -25.90
N GLY A 244 -8.61 -13.19 -26.98
CA GLY A 244 -7.72 -13.60 -28.06
C GLY A 244 -7.58 -12.50 -29.13
N PRO A 245 -6.91 -12.79 -30.26
CA PRO A 245 -6.84 -11.87 -31.39
C PRO A 245 -8.25 -11.58 -31.95
N VAL A 246 -8.62 -10.30 -32.01
CA VAL A 246 -9.91 -9.84 -32.53
C VAL A 246 -9.71 -8.86 -33.66
N LEU A 247 -10.70 -8.74 -34.55
CA LEU A 247 -10.70 -7.72 -35.59
C LEU A 247 -10.98 -6.37 -34.94
N THR A 248 -10.10 -5.41 -35.17
CA THR A 248 -10.25 -4.03 -34.67
C THR A 248 -10.30 -3.06 -35.83
N VAL A 249 -11.11 -2.02 -35.67
CA VAL A 249 -11.17 -0.88 -36.58
C VAL A 249 -11.04 0.42 -35.78
N PRO A 250 -10.54 1.52 -36.36
CA PRO A 250 -10.57 2.82 -35.69
C PRO A 250 -11.99 3.21 -35.29
N VAL A 251 -12.16 3.85 -34.14
CA VAL A 251 -13.47 4.34 -33.65
C VAL A 251 -14.20 5.19 -34.71
N SER A 252 -13.46 5.94 -35.52
CA SER A 252 -14.00 6.79 -36.59
C SER A 252 -14.51 6.03 -37.81
N ALA A 253 -14.19 4.75 -37.97
CA ALA A 253 -14.69 3.89 -39.04
C ALA A 253 -16.03 3.22 -38.72
N VAL A 254 -16.46 3.31 -37.46
CA VAL A 254 -17.72 2.76 -36.98
C VAL A 254 -18.81 3.81 -37.09
N SER A 255 -19.93 3.44 -37.71
CA SER A 255 -21.09 4.31 -37.89
C SER A 255 -22.36 3.67 -37.33
N GLY A 256 -23.03 4.38 -36.43
CA GLY A 256 -24.34 3.99 -35.91
C GLY A 256 -25.46 4.53 -36.80
N SER A 257 -26.46 3.69 -37.09
CA SER A 257 -27.71 4.12 -37.72
C SER A 257 -28.76 4.47 -36.67
N ALA A 258 -29.78 5.25 -37.05
CA ALA A 258 -30.90 5.60 -36.17
C ALA A 258 -31.69 4.36 -35.68
N ASP A 259 -31.58 3.25 -36.42
CA ASP A 259 -32.24 1.98 -36.12
C ASP A 259 -31.49 1.15 -35.05
N GLY A 260 -30.41 1.69 -34.48
CA GLY A 260 -29.58 1.02 -33.47
C GLY A 260 -28.55 0.03 -34.04
N THR A 261 -28.53 -0.16 -35.36
CA THR A 261 -27.53 -1.00 -36.03
C THR A 261 -26.20 -0.27 -36.14
N THR A 262 -25.11 -1.02 -36.05
CA THR A 262 -23.74 -0.49 -36.16
C THR A 262 -23.09 -1.06 -37.41
N THR A 263 -22.47 -0.21 -38.23
CA THR A 263 -21.88 -0.62 -39.50
C THR A 263 -20.49 -0.04 -39.72
N VAL A 264 -19.65 -0.80 -40.44
CA VAL A 264 -18.33 -0.38 -40.92
C VAL A 264 -18.37 -0.33 -42.44
N THR A 265 -17.76 0.70 -43.03
CA THR A 265 -17.64 0.80 -44.49
C THR A 265 -16.26 0.34 -44.92
N VAL A 266 -16.22 -0.80 -45.62
CA VAL A 266 -15.02 -1.37 -46.22
C VAL A 266 -14.78 -0.75 -47.60
N LEU A 267 -13.54 -0.41 -47.89
CA LEU A 267 -13.07 0.02 -49.20
C LEU A 267 -12.45 -1.17 -49.94
N GLU A 268 -13.09 -1.59 -51.02
CA GLU A 268 -12.63 -2.70 -51.85
C GLU A 268 -11.52 -2.27 -52.82
N PRO A 269 -10.67 -3.21 -53.29
CA PRO A 269 -9.71 -2.96 -54.36
C PRO A 269 -10.47 -2.51 -55.62
N GLY A 270 -10.33 -1.24 -56.00
CA GLY A 270 -11.10 -0.63 -57.10
C GLY A 270 -11.97 0.56 -56.68
N GLY A 271 -12.03 0.89 -55.38
CA GLY A 271 -12.70 2.09 -54.87
C GLY A 271 -14.19 1.90 -54.53
N ASN A 272 -14.74 0.71 -54.77
CA ASN A 272 -16.08 0.35 -54.34
C ASN A 272 -16.18 0.32 -52.81
N ARG A 273 -17.33 0.73 -52.28
CA ARG A 273 -17.59 0.77 -50.83
C ARG A 273 -18.66 -0.24 -50.46
N ARG A 274 -18.34 -1.11 -49.51
CA ARG A 274 -19.25 -2.13 -48.99
C ARG A 274 -19.54 -1.86 -47.53
N ARG A 275 -20.82 -1.71 -47.18
CA ARG A 275 -21.24 -1.53 -45.80
C ARG A 275 -21.47 -2.91 -45.15
N VAL A 276 -20.83 -3.13 -44.02
CA VAL A 276 -20.86 -4.38 -43.25
C VAL A 276 -21.47 -4.07 -41.89
N GLU A 277 -22.54 -4.77 -41.53
CA GLU A 277 -23.09 -4.67 -40.19
C GLU A 277 -22.23 -5.44 -39.19
N VAL A 278 -21.94 -4.81 -38.05
CA VAL A 278 -21.03 -5.34 -37.04
C VAL A 278 -21.62 -5.21 -35.64
N ARG A 279 -21.26 -6.15 -34.76
CA ARG A 279 -21.39 -6.02 -33.31
C ARG A 279 -20.08 -5.47 -32.77
N THR A 280 -20.14 -4.41 -31.98
CA THR A 280 -18.97 -3.81 -31.32
C THR A 280 -18.69 -4.52 -29.99
N GLY A 281 -17.43 -4.81 -29.74
CA GLY A 281 -16.92 -5.36 -28.49
C GLY A 281 -16.17 -4.32 -27.67
N SER A 282 -14.99 -4.70 -27.17
CA SER A 282 -14.13 -3.84 -26.37
C SER A 282 -13.61 -2.64 -27.17
N THR A 283 -13.43 -1.49 -26.51
CA THR A 283 -12.86 -0.28 -27.11
C THR A 283 -11.66 0.19 -26.29
N GLY A 284 -10.55 0.51 -26.95
CA GLY A 284 -9.31 0.95 -26.31
C GLY A 284 -8.31 1.49 -27.33
N ASP A 285 -7.44 2.42 -26.94
CA ASP A 285 -6.39 3.00 -27.79
C ASP A 285 -6.87 3.55 -29.16
N GLY A 286 -8.12 4.06 -29.21
CA GLY A 286 -8.73 4.57 -30.44
C GLY A 286 -9.24 3.49 -31.40
N LEU A 287 -9.22 2.23 -30.97
CA LEU A 287 -9.69 1.06 -31.71
C LEU A 287 -10.95 0.46 -31.06
N VAL A 288 -11.82 -0.11 -31.88
CA VAL A 288 -13.03 -0.84 -31.48
C VAL A 288 -12.95 -2.25 -32.04
N GLU A 289 -13.15 -3.24 -31.18
CA GLU A 289 -13.37 -4.62 -31.58
C GLU A 289 -14.68 -4.74 -32.37
N VAL A 290 -14.64 -5.42 -33.50
CA VAL A 290 -15.82 -5.62 -34.36
C VAL A 290 -15.97 -7.08 -34.79
N ALA A 291 -17.19 -7.58 -34.72
CA ALA A 291 -17.58 -8.88 -35.24
C ALA A 291 -18.71 -8.72 -36.26
N ALA A 292 -18.50 -9.17 -37.50
CA ALA A 292 -19.52 -9.09 -38.53
C ALA A 292 -20.77 -9.90 -38.15
N ILE A 293 -21.95 -9.35 -38.43
CA ILE A 293 -23.24 -10.00 -38.16
C ILE A 293 -23.77 -10.66 -39.43
N GLY A 294 -24.33 -11.87 -39.29
CA GLY A 294 -24.98 -12.59 -40.39
C GLY A 294 -24.00 -13.21 -41.39
N SER A 295 -24.28 -13.06 -42.69
CA SER A 295 -23.47 -13.58 -43.79
C SER A 295 -22.37 -12.61 -44.26
N ALA A 296 -22.28 -11.43 -43.63
CA ALA A 296 -21.31 -10.43 -44.01
C ALA A 296 -19.90 -10.88 -43.59
N ARG A 297 -18.93 -10.82 -44.52
CA ARG A 297 -17.53 -11.12 -44.22
C ARG A 297 -16.76 -9.83 -43.97
N LEU A 298 -15.94 -9.84 -42.93
CA LEU A 298 -14.95 -8.81 -42.64
C LEU A 298 -13.64 -9.54 -42.34
N GLY A 299 -12.66 -9.39 -43.23
CA GLY A 299 -11.34 -10.00 -43.10
C GLY A 299 -10.32 -9.09 -42.41
N ALA A 300 -9.27 -9.70 -41.86
CA ALA A 300 -8.09 -8.95 -41.43
C ALA A 300 -7.44 -8.26 -42.63
N ALA A 301 -6.90 -7.05 -42.42
CA ALA A 301 -6.26 -6.20 -43.43
C ALA A 301 -7.17 -5.63 -44.54
N GLU A 302 -8.50 -5.69 -44.39
CA GLU A 302 -9.41 -4.91 -45.22
C GLU A 302 -9.34 -3.42 -44.87
N ALA A 303 -9.28 -2.54 -45.88
CA ALA A 303 -9.26 -1.10 -45.67
C ALA A 303 -10.64 -0.60 -45.27
N VAL A 304 -10.73 0.22 -44.23
CA VAL A 304 -11.99 0.81 -43.75
C VAL A 304 -11.95 2.33 -43.87
N VAL A 305 -13.11 2.93 -44.13
CA VAL A 305 -13.24 4.38 -44.29
C VAL A 305 -13.33 5.05 -42.92
N VAL A 306 -12.36 5.91 -42.58
CA VAL A 306 -12.24 6.62 -41.28
C VAL A 306 -12.78 8.07 -41.31
N GLY A 307 -13.37 8.49 -42.43
CA GLY A 307 -13.92 9.82 -42.63
C GLY A 307 -14.22 10.09 -44.11
N LEU A 308 -15.16 10.99 -44.36
CA LEU A 308 -15.46 11.50 -45.70
C LEU A 308 -14.98 12.95 -45.76
N ARG A 309 -14.00 13.24 -46.61
CA ARG A 309 -13.72 14.64 -46.98
C ARG A 309 -14.94 15.15 -47.72
N THR A 310 -15.70 16.02 -47.07
CA THR A 310 -16.71 16.81 -47.73
C THR A 310 -16.00 18.05 -48.23
N ASP A 311 -15.59 18.02 -49.49
CA ASP A 311 -15.14 19.22 -50.19
C ASP A 311 -16.38 20.07 -50.44
N ARG A 312 -16.85 20.77 -49.40
CA ARG A 312 -17.85 21.81 -49.57
C ARG A 312 -17.09 23.03 -50.09
N GLU A 313 -17.01 23.07 -51.41
CA GLU A 313 -16.68 24.24 -52.22
C GLU A 313 -17.47 25.45 -51.68
N GLN A 314 -16.77 26.34 -50.98
CA GLN A 314 -17.24 27.70 -50.74
C GLN A 314 -17.21 28.40 -52.10
N ALA A 315 -18.35 28.40 -52.78
CA ALA A 315 -18.59 29.31 -53.90
C ALA A 315 -18.59 30.76 -53.37
N PRO A 316 -18.09 31.71 -54.17
CA PRO A 316 -17.54 33.01 -53.72
C PRO A 316 -18.55 33.98 -53.11
#